data_AF-A0A920T5X8-F1
#
_entry.id   AF-A0A920T5X8-F1
#
_cell.length_a   1.000
_cell.length_b   1.000
_cell.length_c   1.000
_cell.angle_alpha   90.00
_cell.angle_beta   90.00
_cell.angle_gamma   90.00
#
_symmetry.space_group_name_H-M   'P 1'
#
loop_
_entity.id
_entity.type
_entity.pdbx_description
1 polymer ?
#
loop_
_entity_poly.entity_id
_entity_poly.type
_entity_poly.pdbx_seq_one_letter_code
_entity_poly.pdbx_strand_id
1 'polypeptide(L)'
;MTHLGLSLDEELCEKNFLELVRVSNKHNTGITIDMENSIYTTKTLEFFPKKGLSIYEGVGAVIQAYLHRSCDDLIMLDSSKLNLRICKGIYNEPPEIAIQDRYAINNNFFKIGFKRYLMEEVMHALQLTI
;
A
#
# COMPACT_ATOMS: atom_id res chain seq x y z
N MET A 1 -10.10 -4.35 2.71
CA MET A 1 -10.31 -4.16 4.16
C MET A 1 -11.78 -4.18 4.58
N THR A 2 -12.72 -3.71 3.76
CA THR A 2 -14.16 -3.77 4.06
C THR A 2 -14.67 -5.17 4.36
N HIS A 3 -14.20 -6.21 3.65
CA HIS A 3 -14.49 -7.61 3.97
C HIS A 3 -14.06 -8.04 5.39
N LEU A 4 -13.11 -7.33 6.01
CA LEU A 4 -12.68 -7.56 7.39
C LEU A 4 -13.45 -6.69 8.40
N GLY A 5 -14.29 -5.77 7.94
CA GLY A 5 -15.14 -4.93 8.79
C GLY A 5 -14.87 -3.43 8.72
N LEU A 6 -13.98 -2.93 7.84
CA LEU A 6 -13.58 -1.51 7.85
C LEU A 6 -14.75 -0.52 7.69
N SER A 7 -15.81 -0.91 6.97
CA SER A 7 -17.01 -0.08 6.78
C SER A 7 -17.98 -0.13 7.97
N LEU A 8 -17.78 -1.05 8.92
CA LEU A 8 -18.65 -1.28 10.06
C LEU A 8 -18.01 -0.80 11.36
N ASP A 9 -16.79 -1.28 11.63
CA ASP A 9 -16.07 -1.03 12.87
C ASP A 9 -14.55 -1.22 12.60
N GLU A 10 -13.79 -0.18 12.92
CA GLU A 10 -12.35 -0.13 12.65
C GLU A 10 -11.55 -1.06 13.58
N GLU A 11 -11.96 -1.19 14.85
CA GLU A 11 -11.34 -2.10 15.82
C GLU A 11 -11.59 -3.56 15.44
N LEU A 12 -12.81 -3.87 14.97
CA LEU A 12 -13.14 -5.19 14.45
C LEU A 12 -12.28 -5.54 13.22
N CYS A 13 -12.14 -4.59 12.30
CA CYS A 13 -11.31 -4.73 11.11
C CYS A 13 -9.85 -5.02 11.46
N GLU A 14 -9.30 -4.25 12.40
CA GLU A 14 -7.95 -4.44 12.90
C GLU A 14 -7.78 -5.81 13.55
N LYS A 15 -8.68 -6.20 14.45
CA LYS A 15 -8.61 -7.50 15.13
C LYS A 15 -8.56 -8.65 14.12
N ASN A 16 -9.47 -8.63 13.14
CA ASN A 16 -9.55 -9.65 12.08
C ASN A 16 -8.29 -9.65 11.22
N PHE A 17 -7.79 -8.48 10.83
CA PHE A 17 -6.56 -8.35 10.05
C PHE A 17 -5.34 -8.91 10.80
N LEU A 18 -5.15 -8.55 12.06
CA LEU A 18 -4.01 -9.03 12.84
C LEU A 18 -4.07 -10.53 13.13
N GLU A 19 -5.27 -11.10 13.25
CA GLU A 19 -5.44 -12.56 13.33
C GLU A 19 -4.99 -13.24 12.03
N LEU A 20 -5.40 -12.73 10.87
CA LEU A 20 -4.92 -13.23 9.57
C LEU A 20 -3.41 -13.12 9.43
N VAL A 21 -2.80 -11.99 9.82
CA VAL A 21 -1.35 -11.79 9.76
C VAL A 21 -0.60 -12.82 10.62
N ARG A 22 -1.11 -13.16 11.81
CA ARG A 22 -0.50 -14.20 12.67
C ARG A 22 -0.55 -15.59 12.02
N VAL A 23 -1.67 -15.92 11.36
CA VAL A 23 -1.80 -17.19 10.62
C VAL A 23 -0.86 -17.19 9.41
N SER A 24 -0.83 -16.10 8.63
CA SER A 24 0.11 -15.90 7.52
C SER A 24 1.56 -16.09 7.95
N ASN A 25 1.96 -15.53 9.10
CA ASN A 25 3.30 -15.71 9.66
C ASN A 25 3.61 -17.18 9.94
N LYS A 26 2.69 -17.88 10.64
CA LYS A 26 2.83 -19.30 10.98
C LYS A 26 3.03 -20.19 9.75
N HIS A 27 2.41 -19.83 8.63
CA HIS A 27 2.48 -20.58 7.38
C HIS A 27 3.42 -19.96 6.34
N ASN A 28 4.19 -18.94 6.70
CA ASN A 28 5.04 -18.16 5.81
C ASN A 28 4.35 -17.79 4.47
N THR A 29 3.10 -17.33 4.56
CA THR A 29 2.27 -16.98 3.41
C THR A 29 2.04 -15.48 3.40
N GLY A 30 2.53 -14.82 2.35
CA GLY A 30 2.40 -13.38 2.18
C GLY A 30 0.93 -12.92 2.15
N ILE A 31 0.68 -11.74 2.72
CA ILE A 31 -0.64 -11.10 2.73
C ILE A 31 -0.50 -9.70 2.14
N THR A 32 -1.29 -9.38 1.13
CA THR A 32 -1.30 -8.05 0.52
C THR A 32 -2.64 -7.38 0.81
N ILE A 33 -2.57 -6.17 1.37
CA ILE A 33 -3.75 -5.33 1.57
C ILE A 33 -4.12 -4.69 0.23
N ASP A 34 -5.17 -5.20 -0.40
CA ASP A 34 -5.73 -4.60 -1.61
C ASP A 34 -6.29 -3.20 -1.33
N MET A 35 -6.20 -2.33 -2.34
CA MET A 35 -6.67 -0.95 -2.25
C MET A 35 -8.09 -0.81 -2.79
N GLU A 36 -8.96 -0.26 -1.95
CA GLU A 36 -10.35 0.04 -2.28
C GLU A 36 -10.48 1.46 -2.86
N ASN A 37 -11.70 1.99 -2.91
CA ASN A 37 -11.95 3.37 -3.34
C ASN A 37 -11.40 4.38 -2.33
N SER A 38 -11.33 5.65 -2.76
CA SER A 38 -10.62 6.75 -2.11
C SER A 38 -10.98 6.98 -0.64
N ILE A 39 -12.25 6.71 -0.26
CA ILE A 39 -12.75 6.88 1.11
C ILE A 39 -12.03 5.96 2.12
N TYR A 40 -11.46 4.84 1.67
CA TYR A 40 -10.74 3.89 2.52
C TYR A 40 -9.22 4.02 2.40
N THR A 41 -8.70 4.74 1.40
CA THR A 41 -7.26 4.77 1.09
C THR A 41 -6.41 5.24 2.27
N THR A 42 -6.76 6.39 2.87
CA THR A 42 -6.03 6.93 4.04
C THR A 42 -6.01 5.93 5.18
N LYS A 43 -7.19 5.44 5.60
CA LYS A 43 -7.32 4.49 6.71
C LYS A 43 -6.53 3.21 6.45
N THR A 44 -6.56 2.73 5.21
CA THR A 44 -5.89 1.51 4.80
C THR A 44 -4.37 1.67 4.88
N LEU A 45 -3.80 2.74 4.32
CA LEU A 45 -2.36 2.90 4.17
C LEU A 45 -1.64 3.36 5.45
N GLU A 46 -2.28 4.21 6.26
CA GLU A 46 -1.62 4.78 7.44
C GLU A 46 -1.46 3.76 8.59
N PHE A 47 -2.41 2.85 8.76
CA PHE A 47 -2.50 2.02 9.97
C PHE A 47 -2.14 0.56 9.74
N PHE A 48 -2.78 -0.11 8.77
CA PHE A 48 -2.73 -1.56 8.66
C PHE A 48 -1.35 -2.11 8.27
N PRO A 49 -0.64 -1.57 7.25
CA PRO A 49 0.68 -2.05 6.88
C PRO A 49 1.66 -2.03 8.06
N LYS A 50 1.70 -0.92 8.81
CA LYS A 50 2.61 -0.76 9.95
C LYS A 50 2.31 -1.77 11.06
N LYS A 51 1.04 -1.95 11.42
CA LYS A 51 0.66 -2.92 12.46
C LYS A 51 0.94 -4.35 12.00
N GLY A 52 0.65 -4.69 10.75
CA GLY A 52 0.96 -6.00 10.19
C GLY A 52 2.47 -6.30 10.18
N LEU A 53 3.28 -5.35 9.75
CA LEU A 53 4.75 -5.47 9.69
C LEU A 53 5.41 -5.64 11.07
N SER A 54 4.76 -5.21 12.17
CA SER A 54 5.25 -5.52 13.52
C SER A 54 5.12 -7.00 13.91
N ILE A 55 4.37 -7.80 13.12
CA ILE A 55 4.12 -9.22 13.36
C ILE A 55 4.80 -10.07 12.28
N TYR A 56 4.72 -9.68 11.01
CA TYR A 56 5.20 -10.48 9.89
C TYR A 56 5.70 -9.60 8.74
N GLU A 57 6.90 -9.90 8.24
CA GLU A 57 7.51 -9.15 7.14
C GLU A 57 6.89 -9.46 5.77
N GLY A 58 6.10 -10.55 5.64
CA GLY A 58 5.37 -10.86 4.41
C GLY A 58 4.08 -10.05 4.23
N VAL A 59 3.92 -8.94 4.94
CA VAL A 59 2.81 -7.99 4.76
C VAL A 59 3.15 -7.03 3.62
N GLY A 60 2.19 -6.83 2.72
CA GLY A 60 2.27 -5.91 1.60
C GLY A 60 1.04 -5.01 1.49
N ALA A 61 1.11 -4.02 0.61
CA ALA A 61 0.02 -3.09 0.32
C ALA A 61 0.00 -2.70 -1.16
N VAL A 62 -1.14 -2.16 -1.62
CA VAL A 62 -1.32 -1.71 -3.00
C VAL A 62 -1.41 -0.18 -3.07
N ILE A 63 -0.71 0.43 -4.03
CA ILE A 63 -0.84 1.85 -4.40
C ILE A 63 -1.49 1.95 -5.80
N GLN A 64 -2.37 2.94 -6.00
CA GLN A 64 -3.12 3.15 -7.24
C GLN A 64 -2.59 4.37 -8.00
N ALA A 65 -1.96 4.17 -9.17
CA ALA A 65 -1.29 5.24 -9.90
C ALA A 65 -2.19 6.37 -10.43
N TYR A 66 -3.50 6.16 -10.53
CA TYR A 66 -4.43 7.20 -10.95
C TYR A 66 -4.72 8.26 -9.87
N LEU A 67 -4.41 8.05 -8.58
CA LEU A 67 -4.67 9.05 -7.55
C LEU A 67 -3.55 10.09 -7.52
N HIS A 68 -3.92 11.35 -7.32
CA HIS A 68 -2.94 12.45 -7.20
C HIS A 68 -2.00 12.25 -6.00
N ARG A 69 -2.50 11.68 -4.90
CA ARG A 69 -1.76 11.41 -3.65
C ARG A 69 -0.73 10.29 -3.72
N SER A 70 -0.74 9.44 -4.74
CA SER A 70 0.00 8.16 -4.74
C SER A 70 1.52 8.30 -4.65
N CYS A 71 2.08 9.41 -5.13
CA CYS A 71 3.50 9.70 -4.99
C CYS A 71 3.92 10.01 -3.55
N ASP A 72 3.01 10.57 -2.76
CA ASP A 72 3.23 10.92 -1.34
C ASP A 72 2.98 9.70 -0.46
N ASP A 73 1.93 8.93 -0.77
CA ASP A 73 1.69 7.63 -0.12
C ASP A 73 2.89 6.69 -0.29
N LEU A 74 3.54 6.68 -1.46
CA LEU A 74 4.77 5.91 -1.67
C LEU A 74 5.89 6.31 -0.69
N ILE A 75 6.05 7.61 -0.41
CA ILE A 75 7.08 8.10 0.53
C ILE A 75 6.69 7.73 1.97
N MET A 76 5.42 7.89 2.33
CA MET A 76 4.92 7.54 3.65
C MET A 76 5.09 6.06 3.96
N LEU A 77 4.89 5.21 2.95
CA LEU A 77 5.02 3.76 3.05
C LEU A 77 6.46 3.26 2.88
N ASP A 78 7.45 4.16 2.83
CA ASP A 78 8.86 3.86 2.61
C ASP A 78 9.47 3.05 3.76
N SER A 79 9.17 1.76 3.75
CA SER A 79 9.75 0.74 4.60
C SER A 79 10.35 -0.30 3.67
N SER A 80 11.65 -0.60 3.85
CA SER A 80 12.34 -1.65 3.10
C SER A 80 11.68 -3.03 3.24
N LYS A 81 10.83 -3.21 4.27
CA LYS A 81 10.13 -4.47 4.56
C LYS A 81 8.76 -4.56 3.90
N LEU A 82 8.17 -3.46 3.42
CA LEU A 82 6.82 -3.49 2.87
C LEU A 82 6.83 -3.94 1.42
N ASN A 83 6.14 -5.03 1.11
CA ASN A 83 5.92 -5.44 -0.27
C ASN A 83 4.85 -4.54 -0.93
N LEU A 84 5.28 -3.57 -1.73
CA LEU A 84 4.38 -2.65 -2.41
C LEU A 84 4.07 -3.10 -3.84
N ARG A 85 2.78 -3.28 -4.13
CA ARG A 85 2.28 -3.47 -5.49
C ARG A 85 1.73 -2.16 -6.03
N ILE A 86 2.12 -1.79 -7.24
CA ILE A 86 1.55 -0.64 -7.94
C ILE A 86 0.50 -1.17 -8.94
N CYS A 87 -0.70 -0.61 -8.92
CA CYS A 87 -1.71 -0.82 -9.94
C CYS A 87 -2.15 0.51 -10.53
N LYS A 88 -2.99 0.52 -11.58
CA LYS A 88 -3.51 1.78 -12.14
C LYS A 88 -4.61 2.40 -11.27
N GLY A 89 -5.47 1.57 -10.68
CA GLY A 89 -6.74 1.99 -10.09
C GLY A 89 -7.91 1.59 -11.00
N ILE A 90 -9.02 1.20 -10.40
CA ILE A 90 -10.20 0.65 -11.11
C ILE A 90 -11.52 1.31 -10.72
N TYR A 91 -11.52 2.16 -9.68
CA TYR A 91 -12.74 2.79 -9.19
C TYR A 91 -13.06 4.05 -10.01
N ASN A 92 -14.33 4.44 -10.04
CA ASN A 92 -14.75 5.67 -10.69
C ASN A 92 -14.66 6.84 -9.69
N GLU A 93 -13.52 7.52 -9.68
CA GLU A 93 -13.22 8.61 -8.77
C GLU A 93 -13.30 9.96 -9.50
N PRO A 94 -13.73 11.03 -8.82
CA PRO A 94 -13.86 12.35 -9.45
C PRO A 94 -12.48 12.98 -9.76
N PRO A 95 -12.40 13.90 -10.73
CA PRO A 95 -11.13 14.45 -11.24
C PRO A 95 -10.29 15.19 -10.18
N GLU A 96 -10.92 15.68 -9.12
CA GLU A 96 -10.27 16.35 -7.99
C GLU A 96 -9.33 15.42 -7.22
N ILE A 97 -9.58 14.11 -7.27
CA ILE A 97 -8.77 13.12 -6.55
C ILE A 97 -8.03 12.14 -7.47
N ALA A 98 -8.53 11.96 -8.70
CA ALA A 98 -7.98 11.00 -9.66
C ALA A 98 -7.74 11.61 -11.05
N ILE A 99 -6.58 11.26 -11.61
CA ILE A 99 -6.23 11.49 -13.01
C ILE A 99 -7.21 10.73 -13.89
N GLN A 100 -7.83 11.43 -14.84
CA GLN A 100 -8.81 10.85 -15.78
C GLN A 100 -8.17 10.45 -17.12
N ASP A 101 -7.11 11.16 -17.54
CA ASP A 101 -6.43 10.86 -18.80
C ASP A 101 -5.60 9.57 -18.71
N ARG A 102 -5.85 8.64 -19.64
CA ARG A 102 -5.22 7.32 -19.66
C ARG A 102 -3.71 7.39 -19.85
N TYR A 103 -3.21 8.33 -20.65
CA TYR A 103 -1.77 8.49 -20.86
C TYR A 103 -1.09 9.04 -19.61
N ALA A 104 -1.70 10.02 -18.95
CA ALA A 104 -1.25 10.56 -17.68
C ALA A 104 -1.24 9.48 -16.57
N ILE A 105 -2.25 8.60 -16.50
CA ILE A 105 -2.26 7.46 -15.56
C ILE A 105 -1.07 6.53 -15.84
N ASN A 106 -0.81 6.19 -17.11
CA ASN A 106 0.33 5.34 -17.47
C ASN A 106 1.67 6.01 -17.09
N ASN A 107 1.82 7.30 -17.39
CA ASN A 107 3.02 8.05 -17.05
C ASN A 107 3.23 8.09 -15.54
N ASN A 108 2.17 8.29 -14.75
CA ASN A 108 2.25 8.29 -13.30
C ASN A 108 2.58 6.89 -12.75
N PHE A 109 2.04 5.83 -13.36
CA PHE A 109 2.39 4.44 -13.02
C PHE A 109 3.90 4.18 -13.17
N PHE A 110 4.49 4.57 -14.31
CA PHE A 110 5.93 4.45 -14.51
C PHE A 110 6.71 5.33 -13.54
N LYS A 111 6.29 6.59 -13.33
CA LYS A 111 6.92 7.51 -12.39
C LYS A 111 7.01 6.93 -10.98
N ILE A 112 5.91 6.36 -10.47
CA ILE A 112 5.87 5.74 -9.13
C ILE A 112 6.80 4.51 -9.11
N GLY A 113 6.77 3.67 -10.15
CA GLY A 113 7.66 2.50 -10.25
C GLY A 113 9.14 2.88 -10.25
N PHE A 114 9.54 3.85 -11.07
CA PHE A 114 10.92 4.36 -11.09
C PHE A 114 11.33 4.98 -9.75
N LYS A 115 10.45 5.77 -9.14
CA LYS A 115 10.71 6.37 -7.82
C LYS A 115 10.95 5.30 -6.76
N ARG A 116 10.12 4.24 -6.73
CA ARG A 116 10.28 3.10 -5.82
C ARG A 116 11.62 2.39 -6.04
N TYR A 117 11.97 2.09 -7.29
CA TYR A 117 13.24 1.46 -7.63
C TYR A 117 14.44 2.28 -7.13
N LEU A 118 14.43 3.59 -7.37
CA LEU A 118 15.50 4.48 -6.90
C LEU A 118 15.59 4.53 -5.37
N MET A 119 14.45 4.50 -4.67
CA MET A 119 14.43 4.47 -3.20
C MET A 119 15.05 3.17 -2.66
N GLU A 120 14.75 2.02 -3.27
CA GLU A 120 15.35 0.73 -2.90
C GLU A 120 16.88 0.73 -3.10
N GLU A 121 17.37 1.21 -4.24
CA GLU A 121 18.80 1.32 -4.54
C GLU A 121 19.54 2.22 -3.56
N VAL A 122 18.97 3.39 -3.22
CA VAL A 122 19.57 4.31 -2.24
C VAL A 122 19.63 3.68 -0.84
N MET A 123 18.56 3.01 -0.42
CA MET A 123 18.53 2.33 0.89
C MET A 123 19.55 1.18 0.96
N HIS A 124 19.71 0.42 -0.13
CA HIS A 124 20.73 -0.63 -0.21
C HIS A 124 22.15 -0.04 -0.12
N ALA A 125 22.42 1.05 -0.86
CA ALA A 125 23.71 1.72 -0.82
C ALA A 125 24.06 2.26 0.58
N LEU A 126 23.09 2.84 1.29
CA LEU A 126 23.28 3.34 2.66
C LEU A 126 23.63 2.22 3.65
N GLN A 127 23.02 1.04 3.52
CA GLN A 127 23.32 -0.11 4.38
C GLN A 127 24.73 -0.66 4.20
N LEU A 128 25.34 -0.50 3.02
CA LEU A 128 26.71 -0.95 2.74
C LEU A 128 27.79 0.02 3.25
N THR A 129 27.40 1.22 3.70
CA THR A 129 28.34 2.29 4.07
C THR A 129 28.51 2.43 5.60
N ILE A 130 27.75 1.67 6.40
CA ILE A 130 27.74 1.68 7.88
C ILE A 130 28.16 0.30 8.38
#